data_AF-A0A7W0EXH8-F1
#
_entry.id   AF-A0A7W0EXH8-F1
#
_cell.length_a   1.000
_cell.length_b   1.000
_cell.length_c   1.000
_cell.angle_alpha   90.00
_cell.angle_beta   90.00
_cell.angle_gamma   90.00
#
_symmetry.space_group_name_H-M   'P 1'
#
loop_
_entity.id
_entity.type
_entity.pdbx_description
1 polymer ?
#
loop_
_entity_poly.entity_id
_entity_poly.type
_entity_poly.pdbx_seq_one_letter_code
_entity_poly.pdbx_strand_id
1 'polypeptide(L)'
;MILFDDRYEWSGKKTSARNPVNWWGGVCRMKIIDLSTCNPGIPMIKPIVIIVEDTGEGSSSKTCAPDLVKYVCRDFKLDIQKILWMEYNPVPSPVFEVARFQPVAEIKDDSLYSVIWRPIRPNELEMIKPFCPDKIFV
;
A
#
# COMPACT_ATOMS: atom_id res chain seq x y z
N MET A 1 11.87 -4.97 -9.57
CA MET A 1 12.87 -4.77 -8.49
C MET A 1 12.15 -4.56 -7.18
N ILE A 2 12.65 -5.09 -6.05
CA ILE A 2 12.12 -4.77 -4.72
C ILE A 2 12.79 -3.49 -4.23
N LEU A 3 11.99 -2.46 -3.93
CA LEU A 3 12.46 -1.15 -3.42
C LEU A 3 12.49 -1.13 -1.88
N PHE A 4 11.60 -1.88 -1.25
CA PHE A 4 11.45 -1.98 0.20
C PHE A 4 10.81 -3.32 0.56
N ASP A 5 11.26 -3.95 1.64
CA ASP A 5 10.71 -5.21 2.17
C ASP A 5 11.05 -5.31 3.66
N ASP A 6 10.32 -4.57 4.49
CA ASP A 6 10.54 -4.53 5.93
C ASP A 6 9.26 -4.08 6.67
N ARG A 7 9.36 -3.93 8.00
CA ARG A 7 8.33 -3.30 8.82
C ARG A 7 8.30 -1.80 8.54
N TYR A 8 7.09 -1.28 8.36
CA TYR A 8 6.82 0.14 8.21
C TYR A 8 5.98 0.62 9.37
N GLU A 9 6.45 1.68 10.02
CA GLU A 9 5.82 2.25 11.21
C GLU A 9 5.39 3.69 10.92
N TRP A 10 4.19 4.05 11.39
CA TRP A 10 3.74 5.45 11.37
C TRP A 10 3.30 5.91 12.75
N SER A 11 3.61 7.18 13.05
CA SER A 11 3.20 7.81 14.30
C SER A 11 1.81 8.42 14.19
N GLY A 12 0.99 8.22 15.21
CA GLY A 12 -0.28 8.94 15.39
C GLY A 12 -0.16 10.30 16.06
N LYS A 13 1.06 10.70 16.48
CA LYS A 13 1.28 12.00 17.15
C LYS A 13 1.43 13.12 16.13
N LYS A 14 0.73 14.23 16.36
CA LYS A 14 0.94 15.49 15.64
C LYS A 14 2.30 16.05 16.06
N THR A 15 3.33 15.81 15.25
CA THR A 15 4.57 16.59 15.33
C THR A 15 4.32 17.92 14.64
N SER A 16 5.00 18.98 15.07
CA SER A 16 4.79 20.37 14.62
C SER A 16 4.91 20.60 13.10
N ALA A 17 5.32 19.59 12.32
CA ALA A 17 5.41 19.59 10.87
C ALA A 17 4.50 18.56 10.15
N ARG A 18 3.64 17.79 10.85
CA ARG A 18 2.91 16.63 10.27
C ARG A 18 1.48 16.52 10.80
N ASN A 19 0.49 16.53 9.90
CA ASN A 19 -0.86 16.05 10.21
C ASN A 19 -0.82 14.52 10.28
N PRO A 20 -1.17 13.87 11.41
CA PRO A 20 -1.01 12.42 11.61
C PRO A 20 -1.84 11.59 10.60
N VAL A 21 -1.39 10.37 10.24
CA VAL A 21 -2.16 9.42 9.38
C VAL A 21 -3.56 9.23 9.92
N ASN A 22 -3.59 9.01 11.22
CA ASN A 22 -4.74 8.86 12.08
C ASN A 22 -4.22 9.25 13.48
N TRP A 23 -5.07 9.61 14.44
CA TRP A 23 -4.60 9.89 15.81
C TRP A 23 -3.91 8.69 16.49
N TRP A 24 -3.93 7.53 15.84
CA TRP A 24 -3.38 6.27 16.30
C TRP A 24 -2.28 5.80 15.32
N GLY A 25 -1.09 5.54 15.85
CA GLY A 25 0.01 4.96 15.09
C GLY A 25 -0.24 3.47 14.80
N GLY A 26 0.60 2.90 13.96
CA GLY A 26 0.53 1.47 13.64
C GLY A 26 1.80 0.97 12.97
N VAL A 27 1.87 -0.35 12.86
CA VAL A 27 2.97 -1.08 12.24
C VAL A 27 2.40 -2.10 11.27
N CYS A 28 2.96 -2.15 10.05
CA CYS A 28 2.64 -3.19 9.09
C CYS A 28 3.92 -3.76 8.49
N ARG A 29 3.85 -4.97 7.93
CA ARG A 29 4.88 -5.47 7.03
C ARG A 29 4.57 -4.94 5.65
N MET A 30 5.52 -4.27 5.01
CA MET A 30 5.31 -3.64 3.73
C MET A 30 6.41 -4.03 2.74
N LYS A 31 5.98 -4.31 1.51
CA LYS A 31 6.86 -4.57 0.37
C LYS A 31 6.50 -3.61 -0.78
N ILE A 32 7.48 -2.89 -1.29
CA ILE A 32 7.33 -2.00 -2.46
C ILE A 32 8.10 -2.62 -3.62
N ILE A 33 7.42 -2.81 -4.74
CA ILE A 33 7.94 -3.45 -5.94
C ILE A 33 7.80 -2.49 -7.11
N ASP A 34 8.87 -2.28 -7.85
CA ASP A 34 8.84 -1.61 -9.14
C ASP A 34 8.82 -2.64 -10.27
N LEU A 35 7.67 -2.76 -10.93
CA LEU A 35 7.44 -3.67 -12.05
C LEU A 35 7.99 -3.14 -13.37
N SER A 36 8.21 -1.82 -13.50
CA SER A 36 8.71 -1.22 -14.75
C SER A 36 10.13 -1.68 -15.07
N THR A 37 10.93 -1.93 -14.02
CA THR A 37 12.28 -2.51 -14.13
C THR A 37 12.28 -3.97 -14.57
N CYS A 38 11.17 -4.70 -14.38
CA CYS A 38 11.07 -6.11 -14.73
C CYS A 38 10.62 -6.33 -16.18
N ASN A 39 9.92 -5.36 -16.77
CA ASN A 39 9.45 -5.42 -18.15
C ASN A 39 9.79 -4.10 -18.88
N PRO A 40 11.09 -3.84 -19.15
CA PRO A 40 11.51 -2.63 -19.82
C PRO A 40 10.85 -2.56 -21.21
N GLY A 41 10.18 -1.44 -21.49
CA GLY A 41 9.50 -1.20 -22.77
C GLY A 41 7.98 -1.38 -22.76
N ILE A 42 7.39 -1.92 -21.68
CA ILE A 42 5.93 -1.98 -21.53
C ILE A 42 5.48 -0.84 -20.63
N PRO A 43 4.78 0.19 -21.15
CA PRO A 43 4.25 1.27 -20.32
C PRO A 43 3.14 0.73 -19.42
N MET A 44 3.41 0.71 -18.11
CA MET A 44 2.43 0.31 -17.10
C MET A 44 1.74 1.54 -16.51
N ILE A 45 0.41 1.46 -16.34
CA ILE A 45 -0.38 2.52 -15.69
C ILE A 45 -0.03 2.61 -14.20
N LYS A 46 0.13 1.44 -13.56
CA LYS A 46 0.48 1.30 -12.13
C LYS A 46 1.77 0.50 -11.97
N PRO A 47 2.94 1.07 -12.28
CA PRO A 47 4.22 0.34 -12.26
C PRO A 47 4.68 -0.02 -10.84
N ILE A 48 4.21 0.68 -9.82
CA ILE A 48 4.62 0.44 -8.43
C ILE A 48 3.54 -0.37 -7.71
N VAL A 49 3.91 -1.52 -7.18
CA VAL A 49 3.04 -2.32 -6.32
C VAL A 49 3.46 -2.15 -4.88
N ILE A 50 2.50 -1.93 -4.00
CA ILE A 50 2.70 -1.90 -2.55
C ILE A 50 1.88 -3.04 -1.98
N ILE A 51 2.54 -4.00 -1.36
CA ILE A 51 1.89 -5.10 -0.63
C ILE A 51 2.04 -4.81 0.85
N VAL A 52 0.93 -4.86 1.57
CA VAL A 52 0.88 -4.64 3.02
C VAL A 52 0.23 -5.83 3.70
N GLU A 53 0.85 -6.27 4.78
CA GLU A 53 0.34 -7.29 5.68
C GLU A 53 0.24 -6.66 7.08
N ASP A 54 -0.98 -6.68 7.63
CA ASP A 54 -1.24 -6.18 8.98
C ASP A 54 -0.51 -7.07 10.00
N THR A 55 0.22 -6.44 10.93
CA THR A 55 0.92 -7.18 11.99
C THR A 55 0.05 -7.40 13.21
N GLY A 56 -1.11 -6.74 13.30
CA GLY A 56 -1.94 -6.66 14.51
C GLY A 56 -1.40 -5.71 15.57
N GLU A 57 -0.24 -5.06 15.34
CA GLU A 57 0.35 -4.09 16.26
C GLU A 57 -0.11 -2.66 15.92
N GLY A 58 -0.87 -2.06 16.84
CA GLY A 58 -1.39 -0.70 16.67
C GLY A 58 -2.59 -0.64 15.73
N SER A 59 -2.66 0.40 14.91
CA SER A 59 -3.80 0.61 14.02
C SER A 59 -3.67 -0.21 12.75
N SER A 60 -4.78 -0.80 12.31
CA SER A 60 -4.81 -1.57 11.06
C SER A 60 -4.44 -0.72 9.85
N SER A 61 -3.53 -1.25 9.02
CA SER A 61 -3.15 -0.68 7.73
C SER A 61 -4.36 -0.53 6.81
N LYS A 62 -5.26 -1.52 6.79
CA LYS A 62 -6.47 -1.50 5.95
C LYS A 62 -7.43 -0.37 6.35
N THR A 63 -7.66 -0.17 7.64
CA THR A 63 -8.52 0.92 8.15
C THR A 63 -7.88 2.29 7.93
N CYS A 64 -6.55 2.40 8.07
CA CYS A 64 -5.82 3.65 7.91
C CYS A 64 -5.40 3.93 6.46
N ALA A 65 -5.72 3.05 5.51
CA ALA A 65 -5.27 3.13 4.12
C ALA A 65 -5.45 4.51 3.45
N PRO A 66 -6.59 5.24 3.61
CA PRO A 66 -6.79 6.54 2.97
C PRO A 66 -5.70 7.58 3.27
N ASP A 67 -5.14 7.54 4.47
CA ASP A 67 -4.11 8.48 4.92
C ASP A 67 -2.72 7.83 4.92
N LEU A 68 -2.64 6.53 5.19
CA LEU A 68 -1.39 5.77 5.21
C LEU A 68 -0.72 5.80 3.83
N VAL A 69 -1.52 5.71 2.76
CA VAL A 69 -1.03 5.81 1.39
C VAL A 69 -0.29 7.12 1.13
N LYS A 70 -0.79 8.24 1.65
CA LYS A 70 -0.18 9.56 1.46
C LYS A 70 1.20 9.62 2.10
N TYR A 71 1.30 9.00 3.27
CA TYR A 71 2.54 8.91 4.03
C TYR A 71 3.58 8.09 3.30
N VAL A 72 3.21 6.88 2.89
CA VAL A 72 4.08 5.99 2.12
C VAL A 72 4.49 6.66 0.81
N CYS A 73 3.55 7.25 0.07
CA CYS A 73 3.86 7.98 -1.16
C CYS A 73 4.84 9.13 -0.92
N ARG A 74 4.69 9.90 0.15
CA ARG A 74 5.62 10.98 0.45
C ARG A 74 7.00 10.47 0.88
N ASP A 75 7.04 9.49 1.79
CA ASP A 75 8.26 8.98 2.40
C ASP A 75 9.11 8.23 1.36
N PHE A 76 8.48 7.59 0.37
CA PHE A 76 9.14 6.91 -0.76
C PHE A 76 9.12 7.69 -2.09
N LYS A 77 8.64 8.95 -2.09
CA LYS A 77 8.52 9.82 -3.28
C LYS A 77 7.76 9.16 -4.46
N LEU A 78 6.66 8.48 -4.15
CA LEU A 78 5.78 7.82 -5.12
C LEU A 78 4.57 8.69 -5.47
N ASP A 79 4.02 8.45 -6.66
CA ASP A 79 2.78 9.05 -7.12
C ASP A 79 1.61 8.09 -6.82
N ILE A 80 0.63 8.53 -6.03
CA ILE A 80 -0.57 7.73 -5.68
C ILE A 80 -1.36 7.29 -6.94
N GLN A 81 -1.30 8.06 -8.02
CA GLN A 81 -1.91 7.71 -9.29
C GLN A 81 -1.14 6.62 -10.05
N LYS A 82 0.07 6.27 -9.63
CA LYS A 82 0.94 5.23 -10.23
C LYS A 82 1.18 4.01 -9.34
N ILE A 83 0.52 3.93 -8.18
CA ILE A 83 0.60 2.75 -7.31
C ILE A 83 -0.59 1.79 -7.48
N LEU A 84 -0.34 0.51 -7.21
CA LEU A 84 -1.31 -0.54 -6.96
C LEU A 84 -1.13 -1.03 -5.51
N TRP A 85 -2.03 -0.64 -4.62
CA TRP A 85 -1.97 -1.01 -3.20
C TRP A 85 -2.75 -2.30 -2.95
N MET A 86 -2.10 -3.27 -2.31
CA MET A 86 -2.63 -4.58 -2.02
C MET A 86 -2.52 -4.87 -0.52
N GLU A 87 -3.62 -5.26 0.10
CA GLU A 87 -3.63 -5.81 1.45
C GLU A 87 -3.63 -7.34 1.37
N TYR A 88 -2.70 -7.97 2.06
CA TYR A 88 -2.60 -9.41 2.22
C TYR A 88 -3.13 -9.81 3.60
N ASN A 89 -4.16 -10.66 3.60
CA ASN A 89 -4.72 -11.28 4.80
C ASN A 89 -4.47 -12.79 4.75
N PRO A 90 -3.61 -13.36 5.62
CA PRO A 90 -3.30 -14.79 5.61
C PRO A 90 -4.41 -15.68 6.22
N VAL A 91 -5.32 -15.12 7.02
CA VAL A 91 -6.32 -15.87 7.80
C VAL A 91 -7.72 -15.30 7.54
N PRO A 92 -8.78 -16.12 7.37
CA PRO A 92 -8.83 -17.60 7.46
C PRO A 92 -8.32 -18.33 6.21
N SER A 93 -8.09 -17.61 5.12
CA SER A 93 -7.43 -18.11 3.91
C SER A 93 -6.64 -16.95 3.29
N PRO A 94 -5.51 -17.20 2.59
CA PRO A 94 -4.75 -16.17 1.89
C PRO A 94 -5.63 -15.40 0.90
N VAL A 95 -5.92 -14.14 1.20
CA VAL A 95 -6.69 -13.25 0.33
C VAL A 95 -5.91 -11.96 0.11
N PHE A 96 -5.81 -11.58 -1.16
CA PHE A 96 -5.35 -10.25 -1.56
C PHE A 96 -6.55 -9.38 -1.93
N GLU A 97 -6.60 -8.21 -1.34
CA GLU A 97 -7.52 -7.16 -1.72
C GLU A 97 -6.76 -5.95 -2.24
N VAL A 98 -7.22 -5.41 -3.35
CA VAL A 98 -6.62 -4.25 -4.00
C VAL A 98 -7.42 -3.01 -3.64
N ALA A 99 -6.75 -1.98 -3.16
CA ALA A 99 -7.34 -0.67 -2.88
C ALA A 99 -7.39 0.20 -4.14
N ARG A 100 -8.55 0.83 -4.34
CA ARG A 100 -8.73 1.95 -5.27
C ARG A 100 -8.94 3.23 -4.47
N PHE A 101 -7.94 4.11 -4.49
CA PHE A 101 -8.04 5.44 -3.90
C PHE A 101 -8.80 6.38 -4.85
N GLN A 102 -9.87 7.00 -4.36
CA GLN A 102 -10.64 7.99 -5.11
C GLN A 102 -10.58 9.33 -4.37
N PRO A 103 -10.12 10.42 -5.01
CA PRO A 103 -10.15 11.72 -4.38
C PRO A 103 -11.61 12.13 -4.16
N VAL A 104 -11.96 12.48 -2.92
CA VAL A 104 -13.31 12.93 -2.54
C VAL A 104 -13.39 14.44 -2.33
N ALA A 105 -12.29 15.07 -1.94
CA ALA A 105 -12.20 16.51 -1.76
C ALA A 105 -10.74 16.96 -1.79
N GLU A 106 -10.51 18.21 -2.16
CA GLU A 106 -9.24 18.90 -1.97
C GLU A 106 -9.40 19.93 -0.85
N ILE A 107 -8.53 19.86 0.15
CA ILE A 107 -8.49 20.81 1.26
C ILE A 107 -7.12 21.48 1.23
N LYS A 108 -7.08 22.69 0.66
CA LYS A 108 -5.84 23.45 0.42
C LYS A 108 -4.83 22.61 -0.39
N ASP A 109 -3.82 22.06 0.28
CA ASP A 109 -2.71 21.32 -0.33
C ASP A 109 -2.76 19.81 -0.03
N ASP A 110 -3.88 19.29 0.51
CA ASP A 110 -4.09 17.86 0.73
C ASP A 110 -5.34 17.35 0.01
N SER A 111 -5.26 16.15 -0.55
CA SER A 111 -6.40 15.46 -1.14
C SER A 111 -6.95 14.44 -0.14
N LEU A 112 -8.23 14.54 0.20
CA LEU A 112 -8.92 13.49 0.92
C LEU A 112 -9.26 12.36 -0.04
N TYR A 113 -8.98 11.12 0.37
CA TYR A 113 -9.29 9.94 -0.42
C TYR A 113 -10.34 9.08 0.29
N SER A 114 -11.24 8.49 -0.50
CA SER A 114 -11.96 7.28 -0.10
C SER A 114 -11.26 6.06 -0.68
N VAL A 115 -11.46 4.91 -0.04
CA VAL A 115 -10.88 3.63 -0.47
C VAL A 115 -11.99 2.65 -0.78
N ILE A 116 -11.93 2.07 -1.97
CA ILE A 116 -12.77 0.95 -2.37
C ILE A 116 -11.89 -0.28 -2.52
N TRP A 117 -12.21 -1.31 -1.76
CA TRP A 117 -11.52 -2.60 -1.79
C TRP A 117 -12.18 -3.53 -2.79
N ARG A 118 -11.37 -4.33 -3.48
CA ARG A 118 -11.83 -5.40 -4.36
C ARG A 118 -10.87 -6.59 -4.29
N PRO A 119 -11.30 -7.81 -4.65
CA PRO A 119 -10.37 -8.90 -4.84
C PRO A 119 -9.29 -8.57 -5.87
N ILE A 120 -8.09 -9.15 -5.67
CA ILE A 120 -7.03 -9.15 -6.67
C ILE A 120 -7.52 -9.82 -7.95
N ARG A 121 -7.11 -9.29 -9.10
CA ARG A 121 -7.38 -9.93 -10.41
C ARG A 121 -6.32 -10.97 -10.73
N PRO A 122 -6.63 -12.01 -11.52
CA PRO A 122 -5.67 -13.05 -11.87
C PRO A 122 -4.37 -12.51 -12.48
N ASN A 123 -4.45 -11.52 -13.37
CA ASN A 123 -3.27 -10.91 -13.98
C ASN A 123 -2.41 -10.12 -12.97
N GLU A 124 -3.03 -9.43 -12.01
CA GLU A 124 -2.32 -8.73 -10.93
C GLU A 124 -1.61 -9.73 -10.02
N LEU A 125 -2.27 -10.86 -9.74
CA LEU A 125 -1.70 -11.96 -8.98
C LEU A 125 -0.47 -12.55 -9.69
N GLU A 126 -0.58 -12.89 -10.98
CA GLU A 126 0.56 -13.40 -11.77
C GLU A 126 1.76 -12.45 -11.74
N MET A 127 1.52 -11.14 -11.78
CA MET A 127 2.57 -10.12 -11.76
C MET A 127 3.33 -10.07 -10.43
N ILE A 128 2.67 -10.35 -9.30
CA ILE A 128 3.30 -10.29 -7.98
C ILE A 128 3.88 -11.61 -7.50
N LYS A 129 3.46 -12.74 -8.08
CA LYS A 129 3.93 -14.09 -7.71
C LYS A 129 5.46 -14.20 -7.56
N PRO A 130 6.30 -13.65 -8.47
CA PRO A 130 7.75 -13.75 -8.33
C PRO A 130 8.33 -13.04 -7.10
N PHE A 131 7.56 -12.16 -6.45
CA PHE A 131 7.98 -11.33 -5.31
C PHE A 131 7.36 -11.76 -3.98
N CYS A 132 6.36 -12.63 -4.04
CA CYS A 132 5.73 -13.24 -2.88
C CYS A 132 6.43 -14.56 -2.57
N PRO A 133 7.09 -14.72 -1.41
CA PRO A 133 7.64 -16.03 -1.03
C PRO A 133 6.51 -17.07 -0.92
N ASP A 134 6.85 -18.35 -1.16
CA ASP A 134 5.89 -19.48 -1.16
C ASP A 134 4.96 -19.52 0.05
N LYS A 135 5.36 -18.95 1.19
CA LYS A 135 4.57 -18.85 2.44
C LYS A 135 3.33 -17.96 2.35
N ILE A 136 3.15 -17.20 1.26
CA ILE A 136 1.97 -16.36 1.01
C ILE A 136 0.86 -17.13 0.26
N PHE A 137 1.18 -18.31 -0.31
CA PHE A 137 0.26 -19.08 -1.16
C PHE A 137 -0.03 -20.50 -0.66
N VAL A 138 0.29 -20.81 0.60
CA VAL A 138 0.01 -22.13 1.21
C VAL A 138 -1.11 -22.01 2.25
#